data_AF-A0A525WB31-F1
#
_entry.id   AF-A0A525WB31-F1
#
_cell.length_a   1.000
_cell.length_b   1.000
_cell.length_c   1.000
_cell.angle_alpha   90.00
_cell.angle_beta   90.00
_cell.angle_gamma   90.00
#
_symmetry.space_group_name_H-M   'P 1'
#
loop_
_entity.id
_entity.type
_entity.pdbx_description
1 polymer ?
#
loop_
_entity_poly.entity_id
_entity_poly.type
_entity_poly.pdbx_seq_one_letter_code
_entity_poly.pdbx_strand_id
1 'polypeptide(L)'
;MADNEVATSGTKTPAQAAAPAPTAAPASFPPLDGGGAVPAPKNIEFILDIPMQVTVQVGSTKMVIRELLQLGQGSVIELEKLAGEPMEVLVNNKLVARGEVVVVNEKFGIRLTDVISAAERVQQLA
;
A
#
# COMPACT_ATOMS: atom_id res chain seq x y z
N MET A 1 52.26 16.54 -69.76
CA MET A 1 52.17 16.00 -71.12
C MET A 1 52.00 14.49 -70.98
N ALA A 2 51.10 13.91 -71.77
CA ALA A 2 50.82 12.48 -71.95
C ALA A 2 52.11 11.68 -72.32
N ASP A 3 52.21 10.34 -72.25
CA ASP A 3 51.30 9.29 -72.72
C ASP A 3 51.60 7.91 -72.06
N ASN A 4 50.59 7.04 -72.13
CA ASN A 4 50.65 5.62 -72.50
C ASN A 4 50.56 4.45 -71.49
N GLU A 5 49.42 3.75 -71.65
CA GLU A 5 49.19 2.30 -71.92
C GLU A 5 49.34 1.18 -70.87
N VAL A 6 48.16 0.70 -70.43
CA VAL A 6 47.45 -0.54 -70.83
C VAL A 6 48.14 -1.92 -70.74
N ALA A 7 47.40 -2.79 -70.04
CA ALA A 7 47.25 -4.25 -70.11
C ALA A 7 48.28 -5.16 -69.44
N THR A 8 47.81 -5.88 -68.40
CA THR A 8 47.76 -7.35 -68.46
C THR A 8 46.51 -7.85 -67.73
N SER A 9 45.76 -8.71 -68.41
CA SER A 9 44.62 -9.48 -67.93
C SER A 9 45.06 -10.78 -67.24
N GLY A 10 44.27 -11.25 -66.29
CA GLY A 10 44.35 -12.63 -65.84
C GLY A 10 43.95 -12.82 -64.39
N THR A 11 42.73 -13.30 -64.15
CA THR A 11 42.52 -14.56 -63.43
C THR A 11 41.05 -14.97 -63.53
N LYS A 12 40.87 -16.15 -64.13
CA LYS A 12 39.60 -16.89 -64.23
C LYS A 12 39.30 -17.58 -62.90
N THR A 13 38.01 -17.57 -62.56
CA THR A 13 37.30 -18.49 -61.65
C THR A 13 37.60 -19.97 -61.96
N PRO A 14 37.41 -20.87 -60.99
CA PRO A 14 36.23 -21.72 -61.12
C PRO A 14 35.50 -22.07 -59.80
N ALA A 15 34.17 -22.08 -59.92
CA ALA A 15 33.27 -23.18 -59.53
C ALA A 15 33.06 -23.55 -58.04
N GLN A 16 31.91 -23.08 -57.52
CA GLN A 16 30.67 -23.88 -57.40
C GLN A 16 30.31 -24.57 -56.06
N ALA A 17 29.19 -24.06 -55.52
CA ALA A 17 27.99 -24.74 -54.99
C ALA A 17 27.79 -25.00 -53.48
N ALA A 18 26.61 -24.51 -53.07
CA ALA A 18 25.67 -25.05 -52.08
C ALA A 18 25.92 -24.71 -50.60
N ALA A 19 25.44 -23.52 -50.18
CA ALA A 19 25.12 -23.25 -48.78
C ALA A 19 23.68 -23.74 -48.47
N PRO A 20 23.46 -24.54 -47.41
CA PRO A 20 22.14 -25.08 -47.08
C PRO A 20 21.28 -24.04 -46.34
N ALA A 21 19.98 -24.04 -46.63
CA ALA A 21 18.97 -23.25 -45.92
C ALA A 21 18.88 -23.65 -44.43
N PRO A 22 18.67 -22.69 -43.50
CA PRO A 22 18.55 -23.02 -42.09
C PRO A 22 17.23 -23.76 -41.85
N THR A 23 17.33 -25.00 -41.40
CA THR A 23 16.19 -25.82 -41.00
C THR A 23 15.64 -25.26 -39.68
N ALA A 24 14.41 -24.73 -39.69
CA ALA A 24 13.74 -24.26 -38.49
C ALA A 24 13.30 -25.47 -37.64
N ALA A 25 13.96 -25.68 -36.50
CA ALA A 25 13.50 -26.61 -35.48
C ALA A 25 12.26 -26.05 -34.78
N PRO A 26 11.24 -26.88 -34.45
CA PRO A 26 10.08 -26.41 -33.72
C PRO A 26 10.50 -26.00 -32.30
N ALA A 27 10.13 -24.78 -31.89
CA ALA A 27 10.36 -24.29 -30.54
C ALA A 27 9.56 -25.14 -29.55
N SER A 28 10.29 -25.85 -28.68
CA SER A 28 9.73 -26.56 -27.52
C SER A 28 9.44 -25.54 -26.42
N PHE A 29 8.18 -25.16 -26.27
CA PHE A 29 7.73 -24.39 -25.12
C PHE A 29 7.48 -25.36 -23.94
N PRO A 30 8.12 -25.14 -22.78
CA PRO A 30 7.76 -25.90 -21.58
C PRO A 30 6.28 -25.69 -21.26
N PRO A 31 5.56 -26.72 -20.77
CA PRO A 31 4.17 -26.57 -20.35
C PRO A 31 4.11 -25.50 -19.26
N LEU A 32 3.21 -24.54 -19.43
CA LEU A 32 2.91 -23.60 -18.36
C LEU A 32 2.00 -24.39 -17.42
N ASP A 33 2.61 -25.02 -16.41
CA ASP A 33 1.86 -25.67 -15.34
C ASP A 33 0.98 -24.59 -14.72
N GLY A 34 -0.32 -24.65 -15.03
CA GLY A 34 -1.37 -23.77 -14.54
C GLY A 34 -1.62 -23.92 -13.03
N GLY A 35 -0.55 -24.07 -12.24
CA GLY A 35 -0.54 -23.72 -10.84
C GLY A 35 -0.54 -22.21 -10.76
N GLY A 36 -1.72 -21.61 -10.96
CA GLY A 36 -2.02 -20.31 -10.40
C GLY A 36 -1.74 -20.42 -8.91
N ALA A 37 -0.52 -20.05 -8.52
CA ALA A 37 -0.16 -19.86 -7.14
C ALA A 37 -1.09 -18.77 -6.65
N VAL A 38 -2.19 -19.18 -6.03
CA VAL A 38 -2.99 -18.31 -5.20
C VAL A 38 -1.97 -17.67 -4.27
N PRO A 39 -1.72 -16.35 -4.35
CA PRO A 39 -0.67 -15.76 -3.55
C PRO A 39 -1.09 -15.96 -2.08
N ALA A 40 -0.41 -16.89 -1.42
CA ALA A 40 -0.43 -17.03 0.02
C ALA A 40 0.02 -15.68 0.63
N PRO A 41 -0.41 -15.36 1.86
CA PRO A 41 -0.72 -14.01 2.36
C PRO A 41 0.50 -13.11 2.66
N LYS A 42 1.49 -13.05 1.76
CA LYS A 42 2.68 -12.20 1.86
C LYS A 42 2.41 -10.71 1.64
N ASN A 43 1.19 -10.34 1.23
CA ASN A 43 0.79 -8.94 1.07
C ASN A 43 0.29 -8.30 2.38
N ILE A 44 0.13 -9.08 3.46
CA ILE A 44 -0.27 -8.55 4.75
C ILE A 44 0.92 -7.91 5.47
N GLU A 45 2.15 -8.44 5.37
CA GLU A 45 3.33 -7.82 5.99
C GLU A 45 3.52 -6.35 5.60
N PHE A 46 3.23 -5.96 4.36
CA PHE A 46 3.36 -4.57 3.92
C PHE A 46 2.28 -3.64 4.51
N ILE A 47 1.09 -4.17 4.80
CA ILE A 47 -0.03 -3.38 5.37
C ILE A 47 0.20 -3.10 6.86
N LEU A 48 1.01 -3.92 7.54
CA LEU A 48 1.29 -3.77 8.98
C LEU A 48 2.06 -2.48 9.31
N ASP A 49 2.85 -1.95 8.37
CA ASP A 49 3.69 -0.77 8.58
C ASP A 49 3.01 0.57 8.21
N ILE A 50 1.71 0.53 7.88
CA ILE A 50 0.99 1.75 7.50
C ILE A 50 0.70 2.59 8.76
N PRO A 51 1.21 3.84 8.84
CA PRO A 51 0.93 4.71 9.97
C PRO A 51 -0.56 5.08 9.99
N MET A 52 -1.22 4.87 11.14
CA MET A 52 -2.64 5.19 11.32
C MET A 52 -2.83 6.30 12.34
N GLN A 53 -3.80 7.18 12.08
CA GLN A 53 -4.20 8.20 13.04
C GLN A 53 -5.07 7.59 14.13
N VAL A 54 -4.59 7.68 15.37
CA VAL A 54 -5.34 7.31 16.57
C VAL A 54 -5.91 8.57 17.19
N THR A 55 -7.22 8.60 17.40
CA THR A 55 -7.94 9.71 18.01
C THR A 55 -8.63 9.23 19.27
N VAL A 56 -8.48 9.98 20.34
CA VAL A 56 -9.09 9.65 21.63
C VAL A 56 -10.15 10.69 21.91
N GLN A 57 -11.37 10.24 22.17
CA GLN A 57 -12.50 11.12 22.41
C GLN A 57 -12.95 11.01 23.87
N VAL A 58 -13.03 12.17 24.53
CA VAL A 58 -13.70 12.30 25.83
C VAL A 58 -15.17 11.95 25.63
N GLY A 59 -15.82 12.57 24.64
CA GLY A 59 -17.20 12.31 24.25
C GLY A 59 -17.60 13.17 23.04
N SER A 60 -18.76 12.89 22.47
CA SER A 60 -19.38 13.66 21.39
C SER A 60 -20.63 14.39 21.88
N THR A 61 -21.03 15.42 21.14
CA THR A 61 -22.35 16.03 21.28
C THR A 61 -22.81 16.56 19.92
N LYS A 62 -24.12 16.68 19.73
CA LYS A 62 -24.72 17.26 18.53
C LYS A 62 -25.33 18.61 18.90
N MET A 63 -25.01 19.63 18.14
CA MET A 63 -25.55 20.99 18.30
C MET A 63 -26.00 21.53 16.95
N VAL A 64 -26.93 22.49 16.97
CA VAL A 64 -27.34 23.16 15.74
C VAL A 64 -26.32 24.22 15.32
N ILE A 65 -26.23 24.51 14.02
CA ILE A 65 -25.28 25.51 13.48
C ILE A 65 -25.43 26.87 14.18
N ARG A 66 -26.66 27.25 14.56
CA ARG A 66 -26.93 28.51 15.27
C ARG A 66 -26.26 28.58 16.64
N GLU A 67 -26.21 27.46 17.37
CA GLU A 67 -25.55 27.38 18.68
C GLU A 67 -24.04 27.40 18.52
N LEU A 68 -23.51 26.64 17.54
CA LEU A 68 -22.08 26.62 17.22
C LEU A 68 -21.53 28.03 16.92
N LEU A 69 -22.27 28.83 16.14
CA LEU A 69 -21.89 30.21 15.81
C LEU A 69 -21.97 31.19 16.99
N GLN A 70 -22.70 30.84 18.05
CA GLN A 70 -22.81 31.63 19.28
C GLN A 70 -21.73 31.29 20.31
N LEU A 71 -20.94 30.23 20.08
CA LEU A 71 -19.85 29.87 20.98
C LEU A 71 -18.77 30.95 20.98
N GLY A 72 -18.38 31.35 22.18
CA GLY A 72 -17.32 32.31 22.42
C GLY A 72 -16.32 31.77 23.43
N GLN A 73 -15.36 32.62 23.80
CA GLN A 73 -14.45 32.29 24.88
C GLN A 73 -15.23 32.12 26.19
N GLY A 74 -15.03 31.00 26.87
CA GLY A 74 -15.72 30.68 28.12
C GLY A 74 -17.04 29.92 27.96
N SER A 75 -17.50 29.65 26.72
CA SER A 75 -18.63 28.74 26.51
C SER A 75 -18.27 27.31 26.94
N VAL A 76 -19.16 26.69 27.72
CA VAL A 76 -19.02 25.30 28.16
C VAL A 76 -19.99 24.45 27.34
N ILE A 77 -19.49 23.34 26.81
CA ILE A 77 -20.26 22.42 25.97
C ILE A 77 -20.43 21.12 26.75
N GLU A 78 -21.67 20.71 26.95
CA GLU A 78 -21.99 19.43 27.58
C GLU A 78 -21.87 18.30 26.54
N LEU A 79 -21.19 17.23 26.93
CA LEU A 79 -21.00 16.03 26.13
C LEU A 79 -22.05 14.98 26.52
N GLU A 80 -22.42 14.10 25.59
CA GLU A 80 -23.41 13.03 25.84
C GLU A 80 -22.91 11.96 26.82
N LYS A 81 -21.59 11.89 27.03
CA LYS A 81 -20.95 10.86 27.84
C LYS A 81 -20.94 11.21 29.33
N LEU A 82 -21.28 10.23 30.18
CA LEU A 82 -21.26 10.38 31.63
C LEU A 82 -19.84 10.43 32.18
N ALA A 83 -19.67 11.20 33.27
CA ALA A 83 -18.41 11.26 34.00
C ALA A 83 -18.06 9.90 34.61
N GLY A 84 -16.83 9.44 34.39
CA GLY A 84 -16.33 8.16 34.90
C GLY A 84 -16.41 6.99 33.91
N GLU A 85 -17.03 7.18 32.74
CA GLU A 85 -16.98 6.16 31.68
C GLU A 85 -15.62 6.12 30.98
N PRO A 86 -15.13 4.93 30.56
CA PRO A 86 -13.86 4.81 29.86
C PRO A 86 -13.93 5.54 28.52
N MET A 87 -12.90 6.30 28.18
CA MET A 87 -12.73 7.01 26.91
C MET A 87 -12.77 6.07 25.71
N GLU A 88 -13.24 6.60 24.59
CA GLU A 88 -13.26 5.87 23.33
C GLU A 88 -11.98 6.17 22.55
N VAL A 89 -11.34 5.11 22.06
CA VAL A 89 -10.17 5.19 21.19
C VAL A 89 -10.60 4.78 19.80
N LEU A 90 -10.49 5.73 18.88
CA LEU A 90 -10.83 5.57 17.49
C LEU A 90 -9.57 5.49 16.64
N VAL A 91 -9.59 4.65 15.62
CA VAL A 91 -8.57 4.60 14.58
C VAL A 91 -9.27 4.78 13.26
N ASN A 92 -8.88 5.80 12.48
CA ASN A 92 -9.56 6.15 11.22
C ASN A 92 -11.10 6.20 11.37
N ASN A 93 -11.56 6.90 12.43
CA ASN A 93 -12.99 7.07 12.77
C ASN A 93 -13.74 5.79 13.19
N LYS A 94 -13.07 4.67 13.42
CA LYS A 94 -13.70 3.44 13.97
C LYS A 94 -13.31 3.21 15.41
N LEU A 95 -14.29 2.90 16.26
CA LEU A 95 -14.05 2.51 17.64
C LEU A 95 -13.25 1.20 17.66
N VAL A 96 -12.04 1.24 18.18
CA VAL A 96 -11.18 0.05 18.29
C VAL A 96 -10.96 -0.39 19.73
N ALA A 97 -11.06 0.55 20.67
CA ALA A 97 -10.81 0.28 22.06
C ALA A 97 -11.54 1.23 23.01
N ARG A 98 -11.60 0.84 24.28
CA ARG A 98 -11.95 1.73 25.39
C ARG A 98 -10.81 1.77 26.39
N GLY A 99 -10.65 2.88 27.08
CA GLY A 99 -9.58 3.04 28.05
C GLY A 99 -9.74 4.22 29.00
N GLU A 100 -8.94 4.23 30.05
CA GLU A 100 -8.90 5.30 31.05
C GLU A 100 -7.67 6.19 30.84
N VAL A 101 -7.83 7.48 31.16
CA VAL A 101 -6.70 8.44 31.13
C VAL A 101 -5.80 8.17 32.31
N VAL A 102 -4.52 8.01 32.03
CA VAL A 102 -3.46 7.92 33.03
C VAL A 102 -2.43 9.00 32.74
N VAL A 103 -1.80 9.54 33.78
CA VAL A 103 -0.67 10.46 33.62
C VAL A 103 0.61 9.69 33.89
N VAL A 104 1.54 9.70 32.93
CA VAL A 104 2.82 9.02 33.02
C VAL A 104 3.91 9.99 32.61
N ASN A 105 4.86 10.27 33.51
CA ASN A 105 5.95 11.23 33.27
C ASN A 105 5.43 12.60 32.76
N GLU A 106 4.42 13.15 33.42
CA GLU A 106 3.77 14.44 33.06
C GLU A 106 3.10 14.46 31.68
N LYS A 107 3.01 13.30 31.01
CA LYS A 107 2.30 13.13 29.74
C LYS A 107 0.99 12.42 29.97
N PHE A 108 -0.02 12.81 29.20
CA PHE A 108 -1.25 12.04 29.10
C PHE A 108 -0.97 10.72 28.37
N GLY A 109 -1.40 9.63 28.99
CA GLY A 109 -1.42 8.29 28.43
C GLY A 109 -2.81 7.68 28.59
N ILE A 110 -3.04 6.55 27.93
CA ILE A 110 -4.32 5.85 27.99
C ILE A 110 -4.04 4.40 28.29
N ARG A 111 -4.68 3.89 29.35
CA ARG A 111 -4.68 2.48 29.65
C ARG A 111 -5.91 1.85 29.01
N LEU A 112 -5.67 0.96 28.06
CA LEU A 112 -6.71 0.22 27.37
C LEU A 112 -7.38 -0.75 28.35
N THR A 113 -8.70 -0.64 28.52
CA THR A 113 -9.52 -1.59 29.28
C THR A 113 -10.10 -2.66 28.38
N ASP A 114 -10.61 -2.27 27.21
CA ASP A 114 -11.28 -3.17 26.28
C ASP A 114 -10.71 -3.06 24.86
N VAL A 115 -10.15 -4.19 24.43
CA VAL A 115 -9.51 -4.59 23.16
C VAL A 115 -10.42 -5.21 22.08
N ILE A 116 -10.86 -4.56 21.00
CA ILE A 116 -11.44 -5.32 19.86
C ILE A 116 -10.33 -6.18 19.20
N SER A 117 -10.67 -7.39 18.74
CA SER A 117 -9.71 -8.38 18.23
C SER A 117 -8.97 -7.91 16.97
N ALA A 118 -7.71 -8.32 16.81
CA ALA A 118 -6.87 -7.89 15.68
C ALA A 118 -7.44 -8.30 14.31
N ALA A 119 -8.08 -9.47 14.23
CA ALA A 119 -8.74 -9.94 13.01
C ALA A 119 -9.92 -9.04 12.60
N GLU A 120 -10.72 -8.58 13.56
CA GLU A 120 -11.81 -7.63 13.32
C GLU A 120 -11.29 -6.23 12.95
N ARG A 121 -10.15 -5.80 13.53
CA ARG A 121 -9.52 -4.51 13.16
C ARG A 121 -9.12 -4.49 11.69
N VAL A 122 -8.53 -5.57 11.18
CA VAL A 122 -8.13 -5.65 9.76
C VAL A 122 -9.36 -5.63 8.84
N GLN A 123 -10.43 -6.34 9.17
CA GLN A 123 -11.69 -6.30 8.40
C GLN A 123 -12.41 -4.96 8.45
N GLN A 124 -12.28 -4.21 9.56
CA GLN A 124 -12.89 -2.90 9.68
C GLN A 124 -12.07 -1.81 8.98
N LEU A 125 -10.78 -2.02 8.73
CA LEU A 125 -9.88 -1.03 8.12
C LEU A 125 -9.61 -1.29 6.62
N ALA A 126 -9.97 -2.48 6.12
CA ALA A 126 -9.93 -2.85 4.71
C ALA A 126 -11.18 -2.39 3.94
#